data_AF-A0A561TA52-F1
#
_entry.id   AF-A0A561TA52-F1
#
_cell.length_a   1.000
_cell.length_b   1.000
_cell.length_c   1.000
_cell.angle_alpha   90.00
_cell.angle_beta   90.00
_cell.angle_gamma   90.00
#
_symmetry.space_group_name_H-M   'P 1'
#
loop_
_entity.id
_entity.type
_entity.pdbx_description
1 polymer ?
#
loop_
_entity_poly.entity_id
_entity_poly.type
_entity_poly.pdbx_seq_one_letter_code
_entity_poly.pdbx_strand_id
1 'polypeptide(L)'
;MGDGALSVWERSSTARVTPSARPRKLAKVPFVELADGRLQGVVSSGSDIGRVYVSSVEAGTYAFACSTNNNRPCGGARGWFCNHIGALIGEAVLQYGVERVARYLKVEVPGEGADAGAVTHAMTSTRPPQGDSSAAAQVFSRFLRHLAYLELAPTTAPLPEMQWFPTTRAVA
;
A
#
# COMPACT_ATOMS: atom_id res chain seq x y z
N MET A 1 -17.19 -11.30 -45.67
CA MET A 1 -15.86 -10.75 -46.00
C MET A 1 -15.86 -9.30 -45.51
N GLY A 2 -15.14 -8.90 -44.47
CA GLY A 2 -14.18 -9.62 -43.65
C GLY A 2 -14.22 -9.13 -42.20
N ASP A 3 -14.01 -10.06 -41.29
CA ASP A 3 -13.67 -9.79 -39.90
C ASP A 3 -12.42 -8.91 -39.86
N GLY A 4 -12.58 -7.66 -39.44
CA GLY A 4 -11.48 -6.78 -39.10
C GLY A 4 -10.73 -7.41 -37.94
N ALA A 5 -9.61 -8.07 -38.27
CA ALA A 5 -8.69 -8.64 -37.32
C ALA A 5 -8.25 -7.54 -36.34
N LEU A 6 -8.88 -7.50 -35.16
CA LEU A 6 -8.37 -6.76 -34.01
C LEU A 6 -6.95 -7.29 -33.77
N SER A 7 -5.99 -6.45 -34.10
CA SER A 7 -4.59 -6.84 -34.16
C SER A 7 -4.16 -7.38 -32.80
N VAL A 8 -3.33 -8.42 -32.80
CA VAL A 8 -2.82 -9.12 -31.60
C VAL A 8 -2.27 -8.15 -30.54
N TRP A 9 -1.85 -6.95 -30.95
CA TRP A 9 -1.39 -5.85 -30.10
C TRP A 9 -2.43 -5.31 -29.12
N GLU A 10 -3.73 -5.30 -29.46
CA GLU A 10 -4.81 -4.92 -28.53
C GLU A 10 -5.13 -6.03 -27.52
N ARG A 11 -4.68 -7.27 -27.78
CA ARG A 11 -4.79 -8.43 -26.89
C ARG A 11 -3.50 -8.70 -26.11
N SER A 12 -2.48 -7.88 -26.30
CA SER A 12 -1.27 -7.94 -25.48
C SER A 12 -1.63 -7.48 -24.08
N SER A 13 -1.45 -8.34 -23.09
CA SER A 13 -1.50 -7.99 -21.67
C SER A 13 -0.37 -7.01 -21.35
N THR A 14 -0.50 -5.76 -21.77
CA THR A 14 0.43 -4.70 -21.41
C THR A 14 0.18 -4.37 -19.95
N ALA A 15 1.10 -4.79 -19.07
CA ALA A 15 1.12 -4.28 -17.72
C ALA A 15 1.24 -2.75 -17.81
N ARG A 16 0.26 -2.01 -17.27
CA ARG A 16 0.37 -0.55 -17.21
C ARG A 16 1.67 -0.21 -16.48
N VAL A 17 2.52 0.59 -17.12
CA VAL A 17 3.73 1.12 -16.50
C VAL A 17 3.29 1.88 -15.25
N THR A 18 3.62 1.33 -14.09
CA THR A 18 3.43 2.05 -12.83
C THR A 18 4.47 3.16 -12.78
N PRO A 19 4.06 4.41 -12.50
CA PRO A 19 5.01 5.50 -12.32
C PRO A 19 6.03 5.11 -11.25
N SER A 20 7.26 5.61 -11.41
CA SER A 20 8.30 5.51 -10.39
C SER A 20 7.73 5.89 -9.03
N ALA A 21 8.06 5.10 -7.99
CA ALA A 21 7.72 5.44 -6.62
C ALA A 21 8.23 6.85 -6.31
N ARG A 22 7.37 7.70 -5.72
CA ARG A 22 7.75 9.06 -5.34
C ARG A 22 8.76 9.01 -4.18
N PRO A 23 9.67 9.99 -4.05
CA PRO A 23 10.54 10.10 -2.89
C PRO A 23 9.73 10.04 -1.58
N ARG A 24 10.10 9.13 -0.68
CA ARG A 24 9.31 8.79 0.51
C ARG A 24 9.87 9.43 1.76
N LYS A 25 9.00 9.88 2.66
CA LYS A 25 9.42 10.30 4.00
C LYS A 25 9.46 9.08 4.93
N LEU A 26 10.51 8.26 4.77
CA LEU A 26 10.68 6.97 5.48
C LEU A 26 10.62 7.08 7.02
N ALA A 27 10.91 8.26 7.57
CA ALA A 27 10.88 8.49 9.01
C ALA A 27 9.49 8.28 9.64
N LYS A 28 8.39 8.49 8.90
CA LYS A 28 7.03 8.36 9.46
C LYS A 28 6.36 7.03 9.11
N VAL A 29 6.38 6.64 7.84
CA VAL A 29 5.82 5.37 7.37
C VAL A 29 6.90 4.65 6.57
N PRO A 30 7.77 3.87 7.22
CA PRO A 30 8.86 3.19 6.54
C PRO A 30 8.40 2.08 5.59
N PHE A 31 7.19 1.55 5.77
CA PHE A 31 6.68 0.45 4.95
C PHE A 31 5.16 0.52 4.81
N VAL A 32 4.68 0.40 3.57
CA VAL A 32 3.26 0.34 3.22
C VAL A 32 3.08 -0.59 2.02
N GLU A 33 2.07 -1.45 2.05
CA GLU A 33 1.75 -2.37 0.96
C GLU A 33 0.24 -2.58 0.81
N LEU A 34 -0.15 -2.97 -0.41
CA LEU A 34 -1.46 -3.50 -0.74
C LEU A 34 -1.26 -4.99 -1.02
N ALA A 35 -1.46 -5.83 -0.01
CA ALA A 35 -1.24 -7.28 -0.10
C ALA A 35 -2.28 -8.04 0.72
N ASP A 36 -2.55 -9.30 0.36
CA ASP A 36 -3.42 -10.22 1.11
C ASP A 36 -4.79 -9.64 1.49
N GLY A 37 -5.40 -8.86 0.58
CA GLY A 37 -6.70 -8.21 0.81
C GLY A 37 -6.66 -7.06 1.82
N ARG A 38 -5.48 -6.55 2.18
CA ARG A 38 -5.29 -5.52 3.19
C ARG A 38 -4.41 -4.36 2.70
N LEU A 39 -4.75 -3.15 3.13
CA LEU A 39 -3.78 -2.07 3.23
C LEU A 39 -3.05 -2.26 4.56
N GLN A 40 -1.74 -2.46 4.53
CA GLN A 40 -0.98 -2.78 5.73
C GLN A 40 0.44 -2.22 5.68
N GLY A 41 1.05 -2.07 6.85
CA GLY A 41 2.40 -1.55 6.90
C GLY A 41 2.89 -1.25 8.31
N VAL A 42 4.04 -0.58 8.35
CA VAL A 42 4.74 -0.20 9.57
C VAL A 42 4.84 1.31 9.65
N VAL A 43 4.45 1.86 10.80
CA VAL A 43 4.39 3.30 11.08
C VAL A 43 5.23 3.60 12.31
N SER A 44 6.05 4.64 12.25
CA SER A 44 6.88 5.03 13.39
C SER A 44 6.04 5.68 14.51
N SER A 45 6.44 5.41 15.76
CA SER A 45 5.86 6.07 16.95
C SER A 45 6.10 7.58 16.95
N GLY A 46 7.11 8.07 16.23
CA GLY A 46 7.54 9.48 16.21
C GLY A 46 8.25 9.93 17.49
N SER A 47 7.94 9.33 18.64
CA SER A 47 8.56 9.62 19.94
C SER A 47 9.77 8.74 20.28
N ASP A 48 9.91 7.60 19.61
CA ASP A 48 10.92 6.57 19.88
C ASP A 48 11.21 5.83 18.58
N ILE A 49 12.48 5.83 18.15
CA ILE A 49 12.90 5.23 16.88
C ILE A 49 12.85 3.70 16.93
N GLY A 50 12.97 3.09 18.11
CA GLY A 50 12.86 1.64 18.30
C GLY A 50 11.42 1.14 18.35
N ARG A 51 10.44 2.05 18.44
CA ARG A 51 9.02 1.73 18.55
C ARG A 51 8.29 1.98 17.25
N VAL A 52 7.79 0.90 16.67
CA VAL A 52 6.95 0.94 15.49
C VAL A 52 5.61 0.29 15.74
N TYR A 53 4.63 0.71 14.97
CA TYR A 53 3.27 0.19 14.97
C TYR A 53 3.01 -0.53 13.66
N VAL A 54 2.52 -1.76 13.76
CA VAL A 54 2.00 -2.49 12.62
C VAL A 54 0.52 -2.16 12.51
N SER A 55 0.15 -1.53 11.41
CA SER A 55 -1.20 -1.04 11.17
C SER A 55 -1.77 -1.69 9.93
N SER A 56 -3.07 -1.95 9.92
CA SER A 56 -3.70 -2.64 8.81
C SER A 56 -5.21 -2.38 8.73
N VAL A 57 -5.75 -2.41 7.51
CA VAL A 57 -7.16 -2.22 7.18
C VAL A 57 -7.53 -3.25 6.12
N GLU A 58 -8.55 -4.07 6.40
CA GLU A 58 -9.09 -5.06 5.47
C GLU A 58 -9.93 -4.44 4.36
N ALA A 59 -9.80 -4.94 3.13
CA ALA A 59 -10.58 -4.46 2.00
C ALA A 59 -12.06 -4.88 2.13
N GLY A 60 -12.97 -3.95 1.86
CA GLY A 60 -14.43 -4.17 1.88
C GLY A 60 -15.07 -4.11 3.28
N THR A 61 -14.51 -4.78 4.29
CA THR A 61 -15.01 -4.70 5.68
C THR A 61 -14.46 -3.49 6.43
N TYR A 62 -13.29 -3.00 6.00
CA TYR A 62 -12.47 -1.99 6.65
C TYR A 62 -12.12 -2.33 8.10
N ALA A 63 -12.19 -3.61 8.46
CA ALA A 63 -11.79 -4.11 9.77
C ALA A 63 -10.33 -3.73 10.01
N PHE A 64 -10.09 -3.02 11.11
CA PHE A 64 -8.79 -2.39 11.34
C PHE A 64 -8.08 -2.96 12.56
N ALA A 65 -6.76 -3.00 12.49
CA ALA A 65 -5.92 -3.38 13.62
C ALA A 65 -4.65 -2.52 13.65
N CYS A 66 -4.23 -2.18 14.86
CA CYS A 66 -2.98 -1.47 15.12
C CYS A 66 -2.38 -1.93 16.44
N SER A 67 -1.17 -2.46 16.40
CA SER A 67 -0.40 -2.89 17.57
C SER A 67 1.06 -2.48 17.42
N THR A 68 1.80 -2.41 18.52
CA THR A 68 3.25 -2.23 18.47
C THR A 68 3.96 -3.49 17.96
N ASN A 69 5.23 -3.38 17.60
CA ASN A 69 6.09 -4.51 17.22
C ASN A 69 6.26 -5.61 18.29
N ASN A 70 5.94 -5.33 19.57
CA ASN A 70 5.85 -6.32 20.63
C ASN A 70 4.39 -6.73 20.96
N ASN A 71 3.48 -6.56 20.01
CA ASN A 71 2.08 -6.97 20.05
C ASN A 71 1.23 -6.32 21.15
N ARG A 72 1.64 -5.14 21.67
CA ARG A 72 0.80 -4.35 22.58
C ARG A 72 -0.25 -3.59 21.77
N PRO A 73 -1.54 -3.62 22.15
CA PRO A 73 -2.58 -2.89 21.43
C PRO A 73 -2.30 -1.39 21.41
N CYS A 74 -2.57 -0.74 20.29
CA CYS A 74 -2.42 0.71 20.16
C CYS A 74 -3.49 1.44 20.99
N GLY A 75 -3.06 2.27 21.93
CA GLY A 75 -3.99 3.01 22.81
C GLY A 75 -4.93 3.97 22.07
N GLY A 76 -4.58 4.38 20.84
CA GLY A 76 -5.41 5.22 19.98
C GLY A 76 -6.38 4.45 19.08
N ALA A 77 -6.27 3.12 19.00
CA ALA A 77 -7.13 2.27 18.15
C ALA A 77 -8.36 1.73 18.89
N ARG A 78 -8.91 2.52 19.84
CA ARG A 78 -10.05 2.13 20.67
C ARG A 78 -11.36 2.39 19.92
N GLY A 79 -11.76 1.46 19.06
CA GLY A 79 -13.03 1.55 18.32
C GLY A 79 -13.04 2.54 17.16
N TRP A 80 -11.89 3.11 16.80
CA TRP A 80 -11.75 3.97 15.62
C TRP A 80 -10.35 3.88 15.01
N PHE A 81 -10.21 4.40 13.78
CA PHE A 81 -8.92 4.54 13.12
C PHE A 81 -8.02 5.48 13.93
N CYS A 82 -6.88 4.96 14.38
CA CYS A 82 -5.88 5.75 15.08
C CYS A 82 -5.03 6.57 14.10
N ASN A 83 -4.23 7.51 14.63
CA ASN A 83 -3.33 8.32 13.82
C ASN A 83 -2.31 7.50 13.01
N HIS A 84 -1.96 6.28 13.46
CA HIS A 84 -1.08 5.40 12.68
C HIS A 84 -1.77 4.87 11.43
N ILE A 85 -3.05 4.49 11.53
CA ILE A 85 -3.85 4.05 10.38
C ILE A 85 -4.05 5.20 9.41
N GLY A 86 -4.36 6.41 9.91
CA GLY A 86 -4.46 7.61 9.08
C GLY A 86 -3.16 7.91 8.32
N ALA A 87 -2.01 7.83 9.01
CA ALA A 87 -0.70 8.00 8.38
C ALA A 87 -0.42 6.92 7.32
N LEU A 88 -0.78 5.67 7.59
CA LEU A 88 -0.64 4.56 6.65
C LEU A 88 -1.46 4.78 5.37
N ILE A 89 -2.72 5.23 5.49
CA ILE A 89 -3.58 5.55 4.35
C ILE A 89 -3.00 6.71 3.55
N GLY A 90 -2.53 7.76 4.24
CA GLY A 90 -1.86 8.90 3.61
C GLY A 90 -0.65 8.48 2.77
N GLU A 91 0.22 7.64 3.33
CA GLU A 91 1.38 7.12 2.60
C GLU A 91 0.95 6.22 1.44
N ALA A 92 -0.06 5.36 1.62
CA ALA A 92 -0.55 4.51 0.55
C ALA A 92 -1.05 5.32 -0.65
N VAL A 93 -1.82 6.38 -0.41
CA VAL A 93 -2.32 7.26 -1.48
C VAL A 93 -1.15 8.00 -2.14
N LEU A 94 -0.15 8.43 -1.37
CA LEU A 94 1.04 9.08 -1.90
C LEU A 94 1.90 8.15 -2.78
N GLN A 95 2.01 6.87 -2.41
CA GLN A 95 2.81 5.87 -3.14
C GLN A 95 2.08 5.28 -4.35
N TYR A 96 0.81 4.92 -4.16
CA TYR A 96 0.07 4.09 -5.12
C TYR A 96 -0.97 4.88 -5.90
N GLY A 97 -1.28 6.12 -5.49
CA GLY A 97 -2.35 6.93 -6.04
C GLY A 97 -3.71 6.58 -5.45
N VAL A 98 -4.59 7.58 -5.34
CA VAL A 98 -5.91 7.45 -4.72
C VAL A 98 -6.77 6.38 -5.41
N GLU A 99 -6.78 6.34 -6.74
CA GLU A 99 -7.60 5.39 -7.50
C GLU A 99 -7.23 3.93 -7.22
N ARG A 100 -5.93 3.63 -7.13
CA ARG A 100 -5.46 2.27 -6.88
C ARG A 100 -5.79 1.83 -5.47
N VAL A 101 -5.60 2.72 -4.50
CA VAL A 101 -5.93 2.46 -3.09
C VAL A 101 -7.44 2.27 -2.92
N ALA A 102 -8.25 3.17 -3.47
CA ALA A 102 -9.71 3.11 -3.40
C ALA A 102 -10.24 1.82 -4.04
N ARG A 103 -9.78 1.49 -5.27
CA ARG A 103 -10.16 0.25 -5.96
C ARG A 103 -9.77 -0.99 -5.16
N TYR A 104 -8.55 -1.04 -4.64
CA TYR A 104 -8.07 -2.19 -3.87
C TYR A 104 -8.86 -2.39 -2.58
N LEU A 105 -9.14 -1.30 -1.86
CA LEU A 105 -9.92 -1.33 -0.63
C LEU A 105 -11.43 -1.47 -0.86
N LYS A 106 -11.91 -1.35 -2.10
CA LYS A 106 -13.33 -1.33 -2.48
C LYS A 106 -14.08 -0.12 -1.90
N VAL A 107 -13.38 1.01 -1.82
CA VAL A 107 -13.92 2.29 -1.33
C VAL A 107 -14.40 3.12 -2.51
N GLU A 108 -15.63 3.61 -2.42
CA GLU A 108 -16.13 4.65 -3.32
C GLU A 108 -15.68 6.02 -2.80
N VAL A 109 -14.96 6.75 -3.65
CA VAL A 109 -14.55 8.14 -3.38
C VAL A 109 -15.15 9.05 -4.45
N PRO A 110 -15.38 10.34 -4.13
CA PRO A 110 -15.70 11.34 -5.15
C PRO A 110 -14.65 11.26 -6.27
N GLY A 111 -15.05 11.59 -7.51
CA GLY A 111 -14.16 11.49 -8.66
C GLY A 111 -12.95 12.43 -8.58
N GLU A 112 -12.89 13.41 -9.47
CA GLU A 112 -11.73 14.29 -9.57
C GLU A 112 -11.42 15.01 -8.25
N GLY A 113 -10.15 14.98 -7.82
CA GLY A 113 -9.68 15.65 -6.59
C GLY A 113 -9.77 14.85 -5.28
N ALA A 114 -10.17 13.58 -5.31
CA ALA A 114 -10.13 12.75 -4.10
C ALA A 114 -8.72 12.56 -3.54
N ASP A 115 -8.60 12.58 -2.22
CA ASP A 115 -7.35 12.46 -1.48
C ASP A 115 -7.44 11.35 -0.41
N ALA A 116 -6.39 11.24 0.42
CA ALA A 116 -6.37 10.30 1.53
C ALA A 116 -7.46 10.58 2.58
N GLY A 117 -7.87 11.83 2.74
CA GLY A 117 -8.96 12.23 3.63
C GLY A 117 -10.29 11.67 3.15
N ALA A 118 -10.59 11.79 1.84
CA ALA A 118 -11.78 11.23 1.23
C ALA A 118 -11.85 9.71 1.38
N VAL A 119 -10.75 9.00 1.14
CA VAL A 119 -10.65 7.54 1.34
C VAL A 119 -10.90 7.17 2.81
N THR A 120 -10.27 7.88 3.74
CA THR A 120 -10.42 7.63 5.18
C THR A 120 -11.85 7.89 5.65
N HIS A 121 -12.45 9.00 5.20
CA HIS A 121 -13.82 9.36 5.55
C HIS A 121 -14.83 8.32 5.04
N ALA A 122 -14.72 7.90 3.78
CA ALA A 122 -15.59 6.89 3.20
C ALA A 122 -15.54 5.57 3.99
N MET A 123 -14.35 5.07 4.34
CA MET A 123 -14.23 3.86 5.16
C MET A 123 -14.80 4.04 6.57
N THR A 124 -14.46 5.14 7.24
CA THR A 124 -14.88 5.35 8.63
C THR A 124 -16.38 5.63 8.76
N SER A 125 -17.03 6.14 7.72
CA SER A 125 -18.48 6.34 7.66
C SER A 125 -19.28 5.04 7.80
N THR A 126 -18.69 3.89 7.43
CA THR A 126 -19.32 2.57 7.58
C THR A 126 -19.21 2.00 9.00
N ARG A 127 -18.56 2.73 9.92
CA ARG A 127 -18.29 2.32 11.31
C ARG A 127 -17.62 0.94 11.40
N PRO A 128 -16.43 0.80 10.82
CA PRO A 128 -15.79 -0.49 10.72
C PRO A 128 -15.45 -1.09 12.08
N PRO A 129 -15.51 -2.41 12.22
CA PRO A 129 -15.16 -3.08 13.46
C PRO A 129 -13.64 -3.05 13.68
N GLN A 130 -13.25 -3.15 14.95
CA GLN A 130 -11.87 -3.48 15.28
C GLN A 130 -11.64 -4.97 14.96
N GLY A 131 -10.67 -5.25 14.10
CA GLY A 131 -10.27 -6.61 13.71
C GLY A 131 -9.20 -7.19 14.64
N ASP A 132 -8.72 -8.39 14.29
CA ASP A 132 -7.59 -9.03 14.97
C ASP A 132 -6.22 -8.53 14.48
N SER A 133 -5.17 -8.81 15.25
CA SER A 133 -3.78 -8.48 14.91
C SER A 133 -3.03 -9.63 14.23
N SER A 134 -3.73 -10.61 13.64
CA SER A 134 -3.11 -11.83 13.07
C SER A 134 -2.12 -11.51 11.94
N ALA A 135 -2.40 -10.48 11.14
CA ALA A 135 -1.53 -10.02 10.06
C ALA A 135 -0.20 -9.42 10.55
N ALA A 136 -0.11 -9.00 11.83
CA ALA A 136 0.98 -8.15 12.29
C ALA A 136 2.36 -8.79 12.15
N ALA A 137 2.51 -10.07 12.50
CA ALA A 137 3.78 -10.78 12.43
C ALA A 137 4.30 -10.94 10.99
N GLN A 138 3.39 -11.25 10.06
CA GLN A 138 3.73 -11.41 8.64
C GLN A 138 4.14 -10.07 8.02
N VAL A 139 3.37 -9.00 8.30
CA VAL A 139 3.68 -7.64 7.85
C VAL A 139 5.03 -7.18 8.39
N PHE A 140 5.30 -7.42 9.68
CA PHE A 140 6.58 -7.05 10.28
C PHE A 140 7.74 -7.83 9.65
N SER A 141 7.55 -9.12 9.36
CA SER A 141 8.58 -9.93 8.68
C SER A 141 8.87 -9.44 7.26
N ARG A 142 7.84 -9.02 6.51
CA ARG A 142 8.01 -8.39 5.18
C ARG A 142 8.72 -7.05 5.29
N PHE A 143 8.42 -6.27 6.32
CA PHE A 143 9.13 -5.03 6.60
C PHE A 143 10.62 -5.26 6.86
N LEU A 144 10.99 -6.22 7.71
CA LEU A 144 12.41 -6.54 7.96
C LEU A 144 13.12 -6.97 6.67
N ARG A 145 12.44 -7.76 5.82
CA ARG A 145 12.96 -8.11 4.50
C ARG A 145 13.11 -6.89 3.60
N HIS A 146 12.17 -5.94 3.66
CA HIS A 146 12.27 -4.67 2.93
C HIS A 146 13.49 -3.86 3.37
N LEU A 147 13.77 -3.79 4.68
CA LEU A 147 14.96 -3.11 5.18
C LEU A 147 16.25 -3.73 4.65
N ALA A 148 16.36 -5.07 4.64
CA ALA A 148 17.50 -5.76 4.08
C ALA A 148 17.72 -5.43 2.59
N TYR A 149 16.65 -5.21 1.81
CA TYR A 149 16.77 -4.75 0.43
C TYR A 149 17.33 -3.33 0.31
N LEU A 150 17.07 -2.46 1.28
CA LEU A 150 17.59 -1.08 1.28
C LEU A 150 19.09 -1.02 1.63
N GLU A 151 19.67 -2.09 2.18
CA GLU A 151 21.10 -2.20 2.45
C GLU A 151 21.92 -2.51 1.18
N LEU A 152 21.26 -2.98 0.12
CA LEU A 152 21.91 -3.27 -1.16
C LEU A 152 22.18 -1.99 -1.95
N ALA A 153 23.36 -1.89 -2.55
CA ALA A 153 23.69 -0.79 -3.43
C ALA A 153 22.75 -0.78 -4.65
N PRO A 154 22.09 0.35 -4.97
CA PRO A 154 21.24 0.44 -6.14
C PRO A 154 22.07 0.22 -7.41
N THR A 155 21.55 -0.59 -8.33
CA THR A 155 22.20 -0.87 -9.61
C THR A 155 21.21 -0.76 -10.76
N THR A 156 21.68 -0.28 -11.90
CA THR A 156 20.98 -0.28 -13.19
C THR A 156 21.53 -1.35 -14.14
N ALA A 157 22.44 -2.21 -13.64
CA ALA A 157 22.96 -3.32 -14.41
C ALA A 157 21.79 -4.22 -14.89
N PRO A 158 21.86 -4.73 -16.12
CA PRO A 158 20.81 -5.58 -16.66
C PRO A 158 20.65 -6.83 -15.79
N LEU A 159 19.42 -7.07 -15.31
CA LEU A 159 19.07 -8.31 -14.64
C LEU A 159 18.85 -9.37 -15.72
N PRO A 160 19.65 -10.45 -15.77
CA PRO A 160 19.52 -11.47 -16.81
C PRO A 160 18.12 -12.04 -16.92
N GLU A 161 17.40 -12.20 -15.81
CA GLU A 161 16.03 -12.72 -15.75
C GLU A 161 14.99 -11.71 -16.28
N MET A 162 15.31 -10.42 -16.34
CA MET A 162 14.43 -9.39 -16.91
C MET A 162 14.37 -9.44 -18.44
N GLN A 163 15.26 -10.20 -19.10
CA GLN A 163 15.29 -10.34 -20.56
C GLN A 163 14.02 -10.99 -21.14
N TRP A 164 13.30 -11.77 -20.33
CA TRP A 164 12.04 -12.40 -20.73
C TRP A 164 10.85 -11.44 -20.70
N PHE A 165 10.99 -10.28 -20.06
CA PHE A 165 9.95 -9.27 -20.02
C PHE A 165 10.16 -8.31 -21.19
N PRO A 166 9.15 -8.10 -22.06
CA PRO A 166 9.26 -7.12 -23.13
C PRO A 166 9.56 -5.76 -22.50
N THR A 167 10.69 -5.16 -22.86
CA THR A 167 11.05 -3.82 -22.40
C THR A 167 9.93 -2.87 -22.79
N THR A 168 9.19 -2.35 -21.81
CA THR A 168 8.23 -1.27 -22.05
C THR A 168 9.01 -0.10 -22.61
N ARG A 169 8.87 0.11 -23.92
CA ARG A 169 9.53 1.19 -24.66
C ARG A 169 9.23 2.52 -23.94
N ALA A 170 10.25 3.37 -23.80
CA ALA A 170 10.06 4.72 -23.28
C ALA A 170 8.94 5.40 -24.08
N VAL A 171 7.93 5.91 -23.37
CA VAL A 171 6.90 6.77 -23.97
C VAL A 171 7.61 8.07 -24.32
N ALA A 172 7.62 8.40 -25.62
CA ALA A 172 8.11 9.67 -26.15
C ALA A 172 7.14 10.81 -25.84
#